data_AF-A0A971H4T3-F1
#
_entry.id   AF-A0A971H4T3-F1
#
_cell.length_a   1.000
_cell.length_b   1.000
_cell.length_c   1.000
_cell.angle_alpha   90.00
_cell.angle_beta   90.00
_cell.angle_gamma   90.00
#
_symmetry.space_group_name_H-M   'P 1'
#
loop_
_entity.id
_entity.type
_entity.pdbx_description
1 polymer ?
#
loop_
_entity_poly.entity_id
_entity_poly.type
_entity_poly.pdbx_seq_one_letter_code
_entity_poly.pdbx_strand_id
1 'polypeptide(L)'
;FIYNGTKIISITKIAFRIKYNYRTLTAVAVLVTTCITSFGTVSSLKYYVDENHKIEVPYTVSYISDNQEEIAKVDEIIENSNHKVKLKEKANFLYAPDHEVVIVNLSTFRNIISDLKVKNSENIISKFNLSKDEVGYIERPGVMMSIIAKDDIVLGDKKYNIKIDTKVPFFGRGVPFPCLVVDDDEYEILKSNFSEKQFNGIILDNPENTKDLTFKLVKVLSEESWLYTYFVAGATFYDFTGIVYFLGAFLFLVFVFATGSIIYFKILSESFGDKNKYEILKKLGTTDLEIHESISKQIGMFFILPLVVGIIHSMVAISVLSDIMKCNLIKPTIVSIGVFALMYGIFYVFTRRKYIDIVSTT
;
A
#
# COMPACT_ATOMS: atom_id res chain seq x y z
N PHE A 1 -8.21 -41.24 25.20
CA PHE A 1 -7.63 -40.79 23.90
C PHE A 1 -6.20 -40.21 24.01
N ILE A 2 -5.53 -40.27 25.19
CA ILE A 2 -4.21 -39.63 25.43
C ILE A 2 -3.03 -40.64 25.45
N TYR A 3 -3.28 -41.95 25.45
CA TYR A 3 -2.26 -42.99 25.54
C TYR A 3 -1.98 -43.70 24.21
N ASN A 4 -1.38 -43.00 23.24
CA ASN A 4 -0.60 -43.66 22.19
C ASN A 4 0.89 -43.32 22.44
N GLY A 5 1.63 -44.26 23.02
CA GLY A 5 2.99 -44.09 23.55
C GLY A 5 4.04 -43.54 22.57
N THR A 6 3.75 -43.53 21.27
CA THR A 6 4.59 -42.89 20.24
C THR A 6 4.50 -41.36 20.24
N LYS A 7 3.39 -40.76 20.70
CA LYS A 7 3.20 -39.29 20.70
C LYS A 7 3.99 -38.57 21.79
N ILE A 8 4.10 -39.14 22.99
CA ILE A 8 4.87 -38.52 24.10
C ILE A 8 6.37 -38.48 23.74
N ILE A 9 6.92 -39.59 23.24
CA ILE A 9 8.34 -39.67 22.83
C ILE A 9 8.63 -38.71 21.66
N SER A 10 7.68 -38.52 20.74
CA SER A 10 7.81 -37.58 19.63
C SER A 10 7.82 -36.11 20.08
N ILE A 11 6.87 -35.69 20.93
CA ILE A 11 6.78 -34.31 21.43
C ILE A 11 8.00 -33.95 22.30
N THR A 12 8.44 -34.85 23.17
CA THR A 12 9.62 -34.62 24.01
C THR A 12 10.88 -34.47 23.15
N LYS A 13 11.07 -35.31 22.12
CA LYS A 13 12.21 -35.18 21.18
C LYS A 13 12.16 -33.88 20.36
N ILE A 14 10.97 -33.47 19.93
CA ILE A 14 10.70 -32.20 19.25
C ILE A 14 11.06 -31.01 20.17
N ALA A 15 10.61 -31.02 21.43
CA ALA A 15 10.90 -29.98 22.40
C ALA A 15 12.40 -29.89 22.74
N PHE A 16 13.08 -31.01 22.93
CA PHE A 16 14.53 -31.04 23.13
C PHE A 16 15.29 -30.51 21.91
N ARG A 17 14.86 -30.84 20.68
CA ARG A 17 15.46 -30.31 19.45
C ARG A 17 15.24 -28.80 19.29
N ILE A 18 14.05 -28.27 19.62
CA ILE A 18 13.85 -26.81 19.68
C ILE A 18 14.85 -26.21 20.66
N LYS A 19 14.93 -26.74 21.88
CA LYS A 19 15.81 -26.20 22.92
C LYS A 19 17.28 -26.28 22.54
N TYR A 20 17.68 -27.29 21.77
CA TYR A 20 19.06 -27.42 21.29
C TYR A 20 19.38 -26.44 20.15
N ASN A 21 18.42 -26.21 19.24
CA ASN A 21 18.62 -25.38 18.05
C ASN A 21 17.91 -24.02 18.11
N TYR A 22 17.51 -23.54 19.30
CA TYR A 22 16.69 -22.35 19.44
C TYR A 22 17.35 -21.11 18.83
N ARG A 23 18.67 -20.95 18.97
CA ARG A 23 19.40 -19.80 18.41
C ARG A 23 19.24 -19.71 16.89
N THR A 24 19.37 -20.84 16.20
CA THR A 24 19.19 -20.87 14.75
C THR A 24 17.72 -20.66 14.36
N LEU A 25 16.78 -21.30 15.07
CA LEU A 25 15.35 -21.11 14.83
C LEU A 25 14.93 -19.65 15.02
N THR A 26 15.41 -18.99 16.08
CA THR A 26 15.15 -17.57 16.34
C THR A 26 15.76 -16.69 15.27
N ALA A 27 17.03 -16.90 14.90
CA ALA A 27 17.68 -16.11 13.85
C ALA A 27 16.93 -16.23 12.50
N VAL A 28 16.52 -17.44 12.15
CA VAL A 28 15.71 -17.70 10.95
C VAL A 28 14.35 -17.04 11.07
N ALA A 29 13.67 -17.11 12.22
CA ALA A 29 12.37 -16.47 12.42
C ALA A 29 12.46 -14.96 12.25
N VAL A 30 13.52 -14.32 12.74
CA VAL A 30 13.78 -12.89 12.49
C VAL A 30 13.95 -12.63 11.00
N LEU A 31 14.77 -13.41 10.30
CA LEU A 31 14.99 -13.23 8.86
C LEU A 31 13.70 -13.42 8.04
N VAL A 32 12.92 -14.47 8.34
CA VAL A 32 11.61 -14.72 7.73
C VAL A 32 10.67 -13.54 7.97
N THR A 33 10.59 -13.07 9.22
CA THR A 33 9.76 -11.91 9.59
C THR A 33 10.16 -10.68 8.79
N THR A 34 11.46 -10.40 8.69
CA THR A 34 11.98 -9.27 7.92
C THR A 34 11.65 -9.40 6.44
N CYS A 35 11.79 -10.60 5.85
CA CYS A 35 11.47 -10.83 4.44
C CYS A 35 9.99 -10.57 4.15
N ILE A 36 9.09 -11.20 4.90
CA ILE A 36 7.65 -11.08 4.69
C ILE A 36 7.20 -9.64 4.94
N THR A 37 7.66 -9.02 6.03
CA THR A 37 7.26 -7.65 6.39
C THR A 37 7.80 -6.63 5.39
N SER A 38 9.08 -6.69 5.02
CA SER A 38 9.67 -5.74 4.06
C SER A 38 8.99 -5.82 2.68
N PHE A 39 8.79 -7.03 2.16
CA PHE A 39 8.11 -7.22 0.89
C PHE A 39 6.62 -6.85 0.98
N GLY A 40 5.96 -7.18 2.10
CA GLY A 40 4.59 -6.78 2.40
C GLY A 40 4.40 -5.28 2.44
N THR A 41 5.31 -4.53 3.08
CA THR A 41 5.28 -3.06 3.14
C THR A 41 5.46 -2.45 1.75
N VAL A 42 6.45 -2.92 0.99
CA VAL A 42 6.72 -2.39 -0.36
C VAL A 42 5.58 -2.72 -1.33
N SER A 43 5.01 -3.93 -1.24
CA SER A 43 3.83 -4.33 -2.01
C SER A 43 2.59 -3.52 -1.61
N SER A 44 2.43 -3.23 -0.32
CA SER A 44 1.34 -2.41 0.21
C SER A 44 1.44 -0.96 -0.25
N LEU A 45 2.65 -0.39 -0.30
CA LEU A 45 2.88 0.93 -0.87
C LEU A 45 2.47 0.97 -2.35
N LYS A 46 2.92 0.00 -3.16
CA LYS A 46 2.50 -0.08 -4.58
C LYS A 46 0.99 -0.21 -4.72
N TYR A 47 0.38 -1.09 -3.92
CA TYR A 47 -1.06 -1.29 -3.90
C TYR A 47 -1.83 -0.02 -3.54
N TYR A 48 -1.40 0.71 -2.50
CA TYR A 48 -1.99 1.97 -2.10
C TYR A 48 -1.93 3.02 -3.21
N VAL A 49 -0.78 3.14 -3.88
CA VAL A 49 -0.59 4.10 -4.96
C VAL A 49 -1.50 3.79 -6.14
N ASP A 50 -1.69 2.51 -6.48
CA ASP A 50 -2.59 2.09 -7.56
C ASP A 50 -4.06 2.32 -7.21
N GLU A 51 -4.48 2.01 -5.98
CA GLU A 51 -5.88 2.22 -5.52
C GLU A 51 -6.22 3.71 -5.38
N ASN A 52 -5.27 4.54 -4.92
CA ASN A 52 -5.48 5.98 -4.75
C ASN A 52 -5.18 6.80 -6.01
N HIS A 53 -4.71 6.19 -7.09
CA HIS A 53 -4.31 6.91 -8.30
C HIS A 53 -5.40 7.87 -8.80
N LYS A 54 -6.65 7.38 -8.86
CA LYS A 54 -7.81 8.19 -9.30
C LYS A 54 -8.19 9.30 -8.32
N ILE A 55 -7.89 9.13 -7.04
CA ILE A 55 -8.13 10.14 -5.99
C ILE A 55 -7.11 11.27 -6.11
N GLU A 56 -5.85 10.89 -6.29
CA GLU A 56 -4.71 11.80 -6.37
C GLU A 56 -4.65 12.55 -7.70
N VAL A 57 -5.05 11.89 -8.80
CA VAL A 57 -4.97 12.41 -10.17
C VAL A 57 -6.30 12.15 -10.91
N PRO A 58 -7.40 12.79 -10.50
CA PRO A 58 -8.71 12.62 -11.14
C PRO A 58 -8.78 13.25 -12.54
N TYR A 59 -7.96 14.27 -12.80
CA TYR A 59 -7.91 15.00 -14.08
C TYR A 59 -6.61 14.71 -14.83
N THR A 60 -6.69 14.78 -16.15
CA THR A 60 -5.50 14.68 -17.02
C THR A 60 -4.67 15.95 -16.97
N VAL A 61 -5.34 17.11 -16.94
CA VAL A 61 -4.75 18.43 -16.77
C VAL A 61 -5.58 19.18 -15.74
N SER A 62 -4.94 19.84 -14.80
CA SER A 62 -5.60 20.70 -13.82
C SER A 62 -4.76 21.93 -13.54
N TYR A 63 -5.41 23.08 -13.37
CA TYR A 63 -4.76 24.35 -13.07
C TYR A 63 -5.76 25.30 -12.39
N ILE A 64 -5.24 26.30 -11.70
CA ILE A 64 -5.98 27.33 -11.00
C ILE A 64 -5.84 28.64 -11.78
N SER A 65 -6.91 29.15 -12.36
CA SER A 65 -6.92 30.47 -13.02
C SER A 65 -8.36 30.91 -13.28
N ASP A 66 -8.65 32.16 -12.97
CA ASP A 66 -9.89 32.87 -13.29
C ASP A 66 -9.73 33.79 -14.53
N ASN A 67 -8.50 33.94 -15.03
CA ASN A 67 -8.19 34.77 -16.20
C ASN A 67 -8.67 34.09 -17.49
N GLN A 68 -9.69 34.69 -18.11
CA GLN A 68 -10.29 34.17 -19.35
C GLN A 68 -9.29 34.08 -20.52
N GLU A 69 -8.28 34.95 -20.58
CA GLU A 69 -7.26 34.88 -21.62
C GLU A 69 -6.36 33.66 -21.45
N GLU A 70 -5.98 33.32 -20.21
CA GLU A 70 -5.19 32.12 -19.93
C GLU A 70 -5.99 30.86 -20.25
N ILE A 71 -7.25 30.81 -19.81
CA ILE A 71 -8.17 29.69 -20.07
C ILE A 71 -8.35 29.48 -21.58
N ALA A 72 -8.56 30.57 -22.35
CA ALA A 72 -8.73 30.48 -23.79
C ALA A 72 -7.48 29.92 -24.50
N LYS A 73 -6.28 30.32 -24.06
CA LYS A 73 -5.03 29.77 -24.61
C LYS A 73 -4.85 28.29 -24.25
N VAL A 74 -5.25 27.87 -23.05
CA VAL A 74 -5.23 26.45 -22.67
C VAL A 74 -6.17 25.65 -23.58
N ASP A 75 -7.38 26.15 -23.81
CA ASP A 75 -8.36 25.52 -24.68
C ASP A 75 -7.83 25.40 -26.13
N GLU A 76 -7.24 26.46 -26.68
CA GLU A 76 -6.61 26.45 -28.01
C GLU A 76 -5.48 25.40 -28.10
N ILE A 77 -4.62 25.30 -27.07
CA ILE A 77 -3.52 24.33 -27.04
C ILE A 77 -4.07 22.89 -27.02
N ILE A 78 -5.15 22.64 -26.29
CA ILE A 78 -5.78 21.32 -26.19
C ILE A 78 -6.51 20.96 -27.50
N GLU A 79 -7.23 21.91 -28.10
CA GLU A 79 -7.93 21.70 -29.38
C GLU A 79 -6.96 21.43 -30.53
N ASN A 80 -5.80 22.08 -30.54
CA ASN A 80 -4.72 21.84 -31.48
C ASN A 80 -3.86 20.60 -31.15
N SER A 81 -4.22 19.84 -30.11
CA SER A 81 -3.54 18.60 -29.73
C SER A 81 -4.23 17.38 -30.36
N ASN A 82 -3.55 16.22 -30.29
CA ASN A 82 -4.14 14.96 -30.75
C ASN A 82 -5.09 14.31 -29.71
N HIS A 83 -5.49 15.07 -28.67
CA HIS A 83 -6.33 14.57 -27.59
C HIS A 83 -7.79 15.01 -27.75
N LYS A 84 -8.71 14.13 -27.38
CA LYS A 84 -10.15 14.39 -27.28
C LYS A 84 -10.51 14.71 -25.83
N VAL A 85 -11.20 15.82 -25.64
CA VAL A 85 -11.73 16.22 -24.34
C VAL A 85 -12.93 15.34 -23.99
N LYS A 86 -12.88 14.70 -22.82
CA LYS A 86 -13.97 13.88 -22.27
C LYS A 86 -14.82 14.62 -21.24
N LEU A 87 -14.19 15.47 -20.44
CA LEU A 87 -14.83 16.28 -19.40
C LEU A 87 -14.01 17.56 -19.20
N LYS A 88 -14.70 18.68 -19.01
CA LYS A 88 -14.14 19.91 -18.46
C LYS A 88 -14.93 20.26 -17.20
N GLU A 89 -14.23 20.39 -16.10
CA GLU A 89 -14.75 20.72 -14.80
C GLU A 89 -14.27 22.12 -14.42
N LYS A 90 -15.18 22.96 -13.92
CA LYS A 90 -14.85 24.28 -13.41
C LYS A 90 -15.50 24.45 -12.06
N ALA A 91 -14.73 24.88 -11.08
CA ALA A 91 -15.23 25.09 -9.73
C ALA A 91 -14.53 26.25 -9.05
N ASN A 92 -15.31 27.07 -8.37
CA ASN A 92 -14.76 28.11 -7.52
C ASN A 92 -14.52 27.56 -6.13
N PHE A 93 -13.45 28.04 -5.49
CA PHE A 93 -13.15 27.76 -4.11
C PHE A 93 -12.57 29.01 -3.44
N LEU A 94 -12.76 29.13 -2.14
CA LEU A 94 -12.11 30.16 -1.34
C LEU A 94 -10.80 29.62 -0.80
N TYR A 95 -9.75 30.43 -0.79
CA TYR A 95 -8.48 30.07 -0.16
C TYR A 95 -8.32 30.78 1.18
N ALA A 96 -8.22 30.01 2.27
CA ALA A 96 -7.95 30.51 3.60
C ALA A 96 -6.46 30.30 3.95
N PRO A 97 -5.62 31.33 3.86
CA PRO A 97 -4.17 31.19 3.96
C PRO A 97 -3.70 30.79 5.36
N ASP A 98 -4.37 31.24 6.42
CA ASP A 98 -3.96 31.00 7.82
C ASP A 98 -3.92 29.51 8.20
N HIS A 99 -4.76 28.71 7.53
CA HIS A 99 -4.87 27.26 7.76
C HIS A 99 -4.50 26.43 6.53
N GLU A 100 -3.98 27.08 5.46
CA GLU A 100 -3.67 26.45 4.16
C GLU A 100 -4.80 25.53 3.66
N VAL A 101 -6.04 25.99 3.73
CA VAL A 101 -7.23 25.18 3.40
C VAL A 101 -8.05 25.84 2.30
N VAL A 102 -8.64 25.03 1.43
CA VAL A 102 -9.61 25.51 0.44
C VAL A 102 -11.03 25.21 0.88
N ILE A 103 -11.97 26.09 0.58
CA ILE A 103 -13.36 25.96 1.00
C ILE A 103 -14.22 25.92 -0.27
N VAL A 104 -15.16 24.98 -0.33
CA VAL A 104 -16.14 24.83 -1.41
C VAL A 104 -17.53 24.67 -0.85
N ASN A 105 -18.53 25.07 -1.63
CA ASN A 105 -19.92 24.84 -1.29
C ASN A 105 -20.35 23.38 -1.59
N LEU A 106 -21.40 22.94 -0.89
CA LEU A 106 -21.90 21.57 -0.94
C LEU A 106 -22.44 21.20 -2.32
N SER A 107 -23.07 22.16 -3.02
CA SER A 107 -23.55 21.96 -4.39
C SER A 107 -22.42 21.66 -5.38
N THR A 108 -21.32 22.40 -5.31
CA THR A 108 -20.11 22.20 -6.13
C THR A 108 -19.49 20.84 -5.85
N PHE A 109 -19.39 20.46 -4.57
CA PHE A 109 -18.93 19.13 -4.17
C PHE A 109 -19.78 18.02 -4.80
N ARG A 110 -21.12 18.12 -4.70
CA ARG A 110 -22.04 17.12 -5.27
C ARG A 110 -21.91 16.98 -6.78
N ASN A 111 -21.80 18.10 -7.50
CA ASN A 111 -21.67 18.12 -8.95
C ASN A 111 -20.39 17.43 -9.41
N ILE A 112 -19.23 17.82 -8.87
CA ILE A 112 -17.94 17.21 -9.25
C ILE A 112 -17.93 15.70 -8.95
N ILE A 113 -18.42 15.27 -7.79
CA ILE A 113 -18.44 13.85 -7.43
C ILE A 113 -19.37 13.05 -8.35
N SER A 114 -20.44 13.65 -8.84
CA SER A 114 -21.31 13.05 -9.87
C SER A 114 -20.61 12.96 -11.23
N ASP A 115 -20.00 14.05 -11.67
CA ASP A 115 -19.38 14.17 -13.01
C ASP A 115 -18.14 13.28 -13.17
N LEU A 116 -17.35 13.13 -12.10
CA LEU A 116 -16.23 12.19 -12.03
C LEU A 116 -16.66 10.72 -11.95
N LYS A 117 -17.97 10.43 -11.85
CA LYS A 117 -18.54 9.07 -11.75
C LYS A 117 -17.87 8.24 -10.65
N VAL A 118 -17.72 8.85 -9.48
CA VAL A 118 -17.04 8.23 -8.34
C VAL A 118 -17.80 6.98 -7.89
N LYS A 119 -17.07 5.90 -7.64
CA LYS A 119 -17.67 4.65 -7.15
C LYS A 119 -18.31 4.90 -5.79
N ASN A 120 -19.58 4.48 -5.63
CA ASN A 120 -20.39 4.74 -4.44
C ASN A 120 -20.62 6.24 -4.15
N SER A 121 -20.70 7.09 -5.18
CA SER A 121 -20.93 8.53 -5.08
C SER A 121 -22.14 8.89 -4.21
N GLU A 122 -23.27 8.19 -4.35
CA GLU A 122 -24.48 8.45 -3.54
C GLU A 122 -24.22 8.27 -2.03
N ASN A 123 -23.51 7.20 -1.65
CA ASN A 123 -23.15 6.96 -0.26
C ASN A 123 -22.19 8.04 0.25
N ILE A 124 -21.19 8.43 -0.55
CA ILE A 124 -20.27 9.52 -0.22
C ILE A 124 -21.06 10.80 0.03
N ILE A 125 -21.89 11.22 -0.93
CA ILE A 125 -22.67 12.46 -0.87
C ILE A 125 -23.61 12.46 0.34
N SER A 126 -24.26 11.33 0.65
CA SER A 126 -25.19 11.24 1.78
C SER A 126 -24.54 11.54 3.15
N LYS A 127 -23.22 11.29 3.27
CA LYS A 127 -22.48 11.59 4.51
C LYS A 127 -22.20 13.08 4.70
N PHE A 128 -22.31 13.90 3.65
CA PHE A 128 -22.17 15.35 3.68
C PHE A 128 -23.53 16.04 3.87
N ASN A 129 -24.48 15.41 4.57
CA ASN A 129 -25.67 16.10 5.05
C ASN A 129 -25.28 16.92 6.29
N LEU A 130 -24.79 18.14 6.06
CA LEU A 130 -24.20 19.01 7.08
C LEU A 130 -25.28 19.85 7.78
N SER A 131 -25.14 20.01 9.09
CA SER A 131 -25.92 20.98 9.88
C SER A 131 -25.20 22.32 9.92
N LYS A 132 -25.85 23.35 10.49
CA LYS A 132 -25.20 24.62 10.78
C LYS A 132 -23.97 24.37 11.67
N ASP A 133 -22.81 24.92 11.27
CA ASP A 133 -21.50 24.79 11.94
C ASP A 133 -20.79 23.42 11.80
N GLU A 134 -21.35 22.49 11.03
CA GLU A 134 -20.67 21.25 10.63
C GLU A 134 -20.00 21.40 9.26
N VAL A 135 -18.82 20.82 9.09
CA VAL A 135 -18.10 20.81 7.81
C VAL A 135 -17.70 19.40 7.41
N GLY A 136 -17.68 19.17 6.11
CA GLY A 136 -17.04 18.01 5.51
C GLY A 136 -15.58 18.31 5.24
N TYR A 137 -14.69 17.39 5.60
CA TYR A 137 -13.26 17.53 5.40
C TYR A 137 -12.77 16.50 4.38
N ILE A 138 -12.20 17.01 3.29
CA ILE A 138 -11.51 16.23 2.27
C ILE A 138 -10.01 16.35 2.52
N GLU A 139 -9.35 15.21 2.70
CA GLU A 139 -7.92 15.18 3.01
C GLU A 139 -7.05 15.77 1.90
N ARG A 140 -5.97 16.42 2.34
CA ARG A 140 -4.94 16.94 1.46
C ARG A 140 -4.42 15.82 0.54
N PRO A 141 -4.38 16.04 -0.78
CA PRO A 141 -3.81 15.06 -1.69
C PRO A 141 -2.33 14.85 -1.38
N GLY A 142 -1.86 13.61 -1.54
CA GLY A 142 -0.49 13.20 -1.29
C GLY A 142 -0.19 12.78 0.14
N VAL A 143 -1.13 12.96 1.07
CA VAL A 143 -1.01 12.40 2.42
C VAL A 143 -1.16 10.89 2.33
N MET A 144 -0.10 10.15 2.63
CA MET A 144 -0.10 8.68 2.60
C MET A 144 -0.49 8.07 3.95
N MET A 145 -0.03 8.69 5.04
CA MET A 145 -0.21 8.22 6.41
C MET A 145 -0.77 9.34 7.26
N SER A 146 -1.80 9.05 8.05
CA SER A 146 -2.37 10.00 9.02
C SER A 146 -2.40 9.36 10.40
N ILE A 147 -1.67 9.93 11.34
CA ILE A 147 -1.56 9.43 12.73
C ILE A 147 -2.23 10.41 13.72
N ILE A 148 -2.58 11.61 13.26
CA ILE A 148 -3.14 12.68 14.09
C ILE A 148 -4.64 12.79 13.82
N ALA A 149 -5.44 12.67 14.88
CA ALA A 149 -6.86 13.03 14.84
C ALA A 149 -6.96 14.54 14.59
N LYS A 150 -7.79 14.96 13.63
CA LYS A 150 -7.98 16.37 13.34
C LYS A 150 -8.95 16.97 14.35
N ASP A 151 -8.48 18.01 15.03
CA ASP A 151 -9.31 18.87 15.86
C ASP A 151 -10.18 19.79 14.99
N ASP A 152 -11.18 20.39 15.62
CA ASP A 152 -12.05 21.39 15.03
C ASP A 152 -11.25 22.53 14.37
N ILE A 153 -11.76 23.04 13.24
CA ILE A 153 -11.10 24.10 12.47
C ILE A 153 -11.75 25.44 12.81
N VAL A 154 -10.93 26.46 13.04
CA VAL A 154 -11.38 27.83 13.23
C VAL A 154 -11.18 28.58 11.91
N LEU A 155 -12.21 29.25 11.40
CA LEU A 155 -12.09 30.15 10.24
C LEU A 155 -12.62 31.52 10.67
N GLY A 156 -11.72 32.51 10.71
CA GLY A 156 -12.03 33.81 11.33
C GLY A 156 -12.35 33.65 12.81
N ASP A 157 -13.51 34.17 13.24
CA ASP A 157 -13.97 34.08 14.64
C ASP A 157 -14.85 32.84 14.92
N LYS A 158 -15.10 32.01 13.89
CA LYS A 158 -16.06 30.91 13.97
C LYS A 158 -15.37 29.56 13.98
N LYS A 159 -15.81 28.69 14.89
CA LYS A 159 -15.32 27.32 15.06
C LYS A 159 -16.25 26.34 14.35
N TYR A 160 -15.67 25.45 13.54
CA TYR A 160 -16.37 24.44 12.77
C TYR A 160 -16.01 23.03 13.24
N ASN A 161 -17.04 22.20 13.41
CA ASN A 161 -16.86 20.79 13.78
C ASN A 161 -16.74 19.92 12.51
N ILE A 162 -15.69 19.10 12.44
CA ILE A 162 -15.49 18.17 11.33
C ILE A 162 -16.41 16.96 11.52
N LYS A 163 -17.49 16.92 10.75
CA LYS A 163 -18.45 15.80 10.78
C LYS A 163 -17.90 14.56 10.06
N ILE A 164 -17.20 14.78 8.95
CA ILE A 164 -16.64 13.72 8.11
C ILE A 164 -15.21 14.07 7.68
N ASP A 165 -14.32 13.08 7.78
CA ASP A 165 -12.96 13.11 7.25
C ASP A 165 -12.82 12.00 6.21
N THR A 166 -12.56 12.35 4.95
CA THR A 166 -12.54 11.38 3.84
C THR A 166 -11.54 11.73 2.74
N LYS A 167 -11.16 10.72 1.97
CA LYS A 167 -10.46 10.86 0.69
C LYS A 167 -11.39 10.53 -0.46
N VAL A 168 -11.50 11.43 -1.42
CA VAL A 168 -12.36 11.28 -2.60
C VAL A 168 -11.68 11.95 -3.80
N PRO A 169 -11.90 11.43 -5.03
CA PRO A 169 -11.40 12.09 -6.24
C PRO A 169 -12.19 13.39 -6.41
N PHE A 170 -11.59 14.50 -5.97
CA PHE A 170 -12.16 15.85 -6.07
C PHE A 170 -11.22 16.71 -6.91
N PHE A 171 -10.47 17.66 -6.32
CA PHE A 171 -9.44 18.42 -7.04
C PHE A 171 -8.14 17.62 -7.27
N GLY A 172 -7.88 16.60 -6.44
CA GLY A 172 -6.61 15.87 -6.45
C GLY A 172 -5.42 16.81 -6.31
N ARG A 173 -4.26 16.43 -6.85
CA ARG A 173 -3.02 17.21 -6.74
C ARG A 173 -2.99 18.54 -7.49
N GLY A 174 -4.03 18.85 -8.28
CA GLY A 174 -4.20 20.18 -8.88
C GLY A 174 -4.50 21.28 -7.86
N VAL A 175 -4.99 20.92 -6.67
CA VAL A 175 -5.13 21.82 -5.52
C VAL A 175 -4.46 21.14 -4.33
N PRO A 176 -3.20 21.47 -3.99
CA PRO A 176 -2.39 20.72 -3.03
C PRO A 176 -2.71 21.07 -1.57
N PHE A 177 -3.97 21.33 -1.27
CA PHE A 177 -4.50 21.73 0.02
C PHE A 177 -5.65 20.80 0.43
N PRO A 178 -5.90 20.59 1.74
CA PRO A 178 -7.15 20.01 2.19
C PRO A 178 -8.33 20.88 1.81
N CYS A 179 -9.51 20.27 1.66
CA CYS A 179 -10.73 20.97 1.26
C CYS A 179 -11.83 20.84 2.30
N LEU A 180 -12.42 21.96 2.69
CA LEU A 180 -13.62 22.05 3.51
C LEU A 180 -14.83 22.21 2.62
N VAL A 181 -15.80 21.31 2.82
CA VAL A 181 -17.13 21.40 2.22
C VAL A 181 -18.04 22.01 3.28
N VAL A 182 -18.57 23.18 2.97
CA VAL A 182 -19.53 23.92 3.81
C VAL A 182 -20.90 23.93 3.13
N ASP A 183 -21.94 24.25 3.89
CA ASP A 183 -23.26 24.54 3.31
C ASP A 183 -23.20 25.74 2.34
N ASP A 184 -24.10 25.75 1.36
CA ASP A 184 -24.10 26.78 0.30
C ASP A 184 -24.31 28.20 0.89
N ASP A 185 -25.15 28.34 1.92
CA ASP A 185 -25.38 29.64 2.58
C ASP A 185 -24.13 30.13 3.33
N GLU A 186 -23.40 29.20 3.96
CA GLU A 186 -22.18 29.53 4.71
C GLU A 186 -21.04 29.92 3.77
N TYR A 187 -20.95 29.29 2.59
CA TYR A 187 -19.97 29.65 1.56
C TYR A 187 -20.11 31.11 1.13
N GLU A 188 -21.35 31.60 0.90
CA GLU A 188 -21.60 32.99 0.51
C GLU A 188 -21.20 33.99 1.60
N ILE A 189 -21.36 33.63 2.88
CA ILE A 189 -20.87 34.44 4.02
C ILE A 189 -19.34 34.52 3.99
N LEU A 190 -18.67 33.37 3.84
CA LEU A 190 -17.21 33.28 3.86
C LEU A 190 -16.55 33.96 2.65
N LYS A 191 -17.26 34.06 1.52
CA LYS A 191 -16.79 34.71 0.30
C LYS A 191 -16.40 36.18 0.49
N SER A 192 -16.97 36.85 1.49
CA SER A 192 -16.62 38.24 1.82
C SER A 192 -15.24 38.37 2.51
N ASN A 193 -14.74 37.29 3.11
CA ASN A 193 -13.54 37.30 3.95
C ASN A 193 -12.31 36.68 3.27
N PHE A 194 -12.51 35.88 2.21
CA PHE A 194 -11.45 35.13 1.56
C PHE A 194 -11.44 35.37 0.05
N SER A 195 -10.27 35.22 -0.58
CA SER A 195 -10.16 35.33 -2.03
C SER A 195 -10.71 34.10 -2.73
N GLU A 196 -11.60 34.34 -3.69
CA GLU A 196 -12.12 33.30 -4.58
C GLU A 196 -11.10 33.02 -5.68
N LYS A 197 -10.85 31.73 -5.94
CA LYS A 197 -10.03 31.25 -7.05
C LYS A 197 -10.84 30.22 -7.84
N GLN A 198 -10.51 30.07 -9.12
CA GLN A 198 -11.17 29.11 -9.99
C GLN A 198 -10.24 27.93 -10.30
N PHE A 199 -10.70 26.73 -9.95
CA PHE A 199 -10.14 25.46 -10.38
C PHE A 199 -10.66 25.09 -11.77
N ASN A 200 -9.75 24.63 -12.64
CA ASN A 200 -10.07 24.10 -13.96
C ASN A 200 -9.48 22.69 -14.08
N GLY A 201 -10.35 21.69 -14.20
CA GLY A 201 -9.97 20.28 -14.38
C GLY A 201 -10.38 19.78 -15.75
N ILE A 202 -9.50 19.09 -16.46
CA ILE A 202 -9.76 18.58 -17.81
C ILE A 202 -9.38 17.10 -17.88
N ILE A 203 -10.31 16.27 -18.31
CA ILE A 203 -10.07 14.85 -18.60
C ILE A 203 -9.95 14.68 -20.11
N LEU A 204 -8.80 14.16 -20.54
CA LEU A 204 -8.52 13.86 -21.94
C LEU A 204 -8.53 12.34 -22.17
N ASP A 205 -8.62 11.93 -23.43
CA ASP A 205 -8.23 10.57 -23.80
C ASP A 205 -6.69 10.39 -23.74
N ASN A 206 -6.26 9.14 -23.56
CA ASN A 206 -4.84 8.75 -23.52
C ASN A 206 -3.97 9.64 -22.60
N PRO A 207 -4.29 9.71 -21.29
CA PRO A 207 -3.65 10.64 -20.37
C PRO A 207 -2.13 10.45 -20.23
N GLU A 208 -1.62 9.26 -20.56
CA GLU A 208 -0.17 8.96 -20.53
C GLU A 208 0.61 9.71 -21.62
N ASN A 209 -0.04 10.11 -22.72
CA ASN A 209 0.60 10.75 -23.87
C ASN A 209 0.56 12.29 -23.80
N THR A 210 0.62 12.86 -22.60
CA THR A 210 0.40 14.30 -22.38
C THR A 210 1.69 15.11 -22.21
N LYS A 211 2.87 14.49 -22.36
CA LYS A 211 4.18 15.14 -22.17
C LYS A 211 4.34 16.44 -22.98
N ASP A 212 4.14 16.37 -24.29
CA ASP A 212 4.30 17.52 -25.18
C ASP A 212 3.26 18.61 -24.90
N LEU A 213 2.04 18.19 -24.55
CA LEU A 213 0.97 19.08 -24.13
C LEU A 213 1.36 19.82 -22.85
N THR A 214 1.87 19.12 -21.83
CA THR A 214 2.34 19.71 -20.57
C THR A 214 3.38 20.80 -20.83
N PHE A 215 4.38 20.55 -21.68
CA PHE A 215 5.42 21.55 -21.98
C PHE A 215 4.88 22.79 -22.72
N LYS A 216 3.80 22.66 -23.51
CA LYS A 216 3.14 23.81 -24.12
C LYS A 216 2.36 24.61 -23.07
N LEU A 217 1.64 23.94 -22.17
CA LEU A 217 0.85 24.57 -21.12
C LEU A 217 1.71 25.33 -20.11
N VAL A 218 2.86 24.78 -19.70
CA VAL A 218 3.81 25.45 -18.79
C VAL A 218 4.31 26.79 -19.33
N LYS A 219 4.36 26.99 -20.66
CA LYS A 219 4.82 28.25 -21.25
C LYS A 219 3.78 29.37 -21.24
N VAL A 220 2.51 29.02 -21.02
CA VAL A 220 1.38 29.93 -21.12
C VAL A 220 0.77 30.23 -19.77
N LEU A 221 0.78 29.24 -18.87
CA LEU A 221 0.28 29.40 -17.51
C LEU A 221 1.37 29.97 -16.60
N SER A 222 0.97 30.86 -15.70
CA SER A 222 1.83 31.38 -14.64
C SER A 222 2.19 30.28 -13.62
N GLU A 223 3.29 30.44 -12.88
CA GLU A 223 3.64 29.51 -11.79
C GLU A 223 2.56 29.47 -10.70
N GLU A 224 1.85 30.58 -10.49
CA GLU A 224 0.72 30.69 -9.56
C GLU A 224 -0.51 29.90 -10.00
N SER A 225 -0.52 29.36 -11.23
CA SER A 225 -1.62 28.54 -11.73
C SER A 225 -1.58 27.10 -11.24
N TRP A 226 -0.53 26.68 -10.51
CA TRP A 226 -0.40 25.32 -9.97
C TRP A 226 -0.72 24.22 -11.00
N LEU A 227 -0.19 24.37 -12.23
CA LEU A 227 -0.44 23.39 -13.30
C LEU A 227 0.02 22.00 -12.84
N TYR A 228 -0.92 21.08 -12.78
CA TYR A 228 -0.68 19.68 -12.48
C TYR A 228 -1.26 18.82 -13.59
N THR A 229 -0.44 17.93 -14.14
CA THR A 229 -0.82 17.07 -15.27
C THR A 229 -0.50 15.62 -14.97
N TYR A 230 -1.18 14.70 -15.66
CA TYR A 230 -0.94 13.27 -15.54
C TYR A 230 0.53 12.90 -15.80
N PHE A 231 1.17 13.54 -16.79
CA PHE A 231 2.60 13.37 -17.04
C PHE A 231 3.48 13.73 -15.83
N VAL A 232 3.23 14.88 -15.19
CA VAL A 232 3.97 15.31 -13.99
C VAL A 232 3.75 14.34 -12.83
N ALA A 233 2.52 13.83 -12.69
CA ALA A 233 2.21 12.84 -11.67
C ALA A 233 3.00 11.54 -11.88
N GLY A 234 3.01 11.04 -13.11
CA GLY A 234 3.80 9.87 -13.53
C GLY A 234 5.27 10.00 -13.17
N ALA A 235 5.90 11.08 -13.64
CA ALA A 235 7.34 11.32 -13.53
C ALA A 235 7.86 11.50 -12.09
N THR A 236 6.98 11.78 -11.12
CA THR A 236 7.39 12.07 -9.74
C THR A 236 7.03 10.93 -8.79
N PHE A 237 5.75 10.75 -8.50
CA PHE A 237 5.30 9.90 -7.40
C PHE A 237 5.15 8.43 -7.82
N TYR A 238 4.63 8.17 -9.03
CA TYR A 238 4.38 6.82 -9.51
C TYR A 238 5.68 6.11 -9.92
N ASP A 239 6.56 6.79 -10.66
CA ASP A 239 7.86 6.24 -11.05
C ASP A 239 8.73 5.93 -9.83
N PHE A 240 8.77 6.83 -8.84
CA PHE A 240 9.51 6.58 -7.59
C PHE A 240 8.97 5.36 -6.85
N THR A 241 7.65 5.22 -6.75
CA THR A 241 7.02 4.04 -6.14
C THR A 241 7.36 2.76 -6.90
N GLY A 242 7.40 2.81 -8.23
CA GLY A 242 7.85 1.69 -9.07
C GLY A 242 9.30 1.28 -8.80
N ILE A 243 10.20 2.25 -8.65
CA ILE A 243 11.62 2.01 -8.30
C ILE A 243 11.73 1.36 -6.92
N VAL A 244 11.04 1.89 -5.91
CA VAL A 244 11.02 1.31 -4.56
C VAL A 244 10.47 -0.11 -4.59
N TYR A 245 9.41 -0.37 -5.37
CA TYR A 245 8.85 -1.70 -5.54
C TYR A 245 9.85 -2.68 -6.15
N PHE A 246 10.51 -2.29 -7.23
CA PHE A 246 11.53 -3.12 -7.88
C PHE A 246 12.69 -3.44 -6.93
N LEU A 247 13.25 -2.43 -6.26
CA LEU A 247 14.36 -2.62 -5.31
C LEU A 247 13.95 -3.50 -4.12
N GLY A 248 12.76 -3.27 -3.57
CA GLY A 248 12.22 -4.09 -2.48
C GLY A 248 11.97 -5.54 -2.88
N ALA A 249 11.44 -5.78 -4.08
CA ALA A 249 11.23 -7.13 -4.61
C ALA A 249 12.58 -7.86 -4.87
N PHE A 250 13.58 -7.14 -5.38
CA PHE A 250 14.92 -7.68 -5.58
C PHE A 250 15.60 -8.04 -4.25
N LEU A 251 15.56 -7.14 -3.26
CA LEU A 251 16.11 -7.39 -1.93
C LEU A 251 15.38 -8.54 -1.22
N PHE A 252 14.06 -8.62 -1.36
CA PHE A 252 13.27 -9.75 -0.88
C PHE A 252 13.76 -11.08 -1.46
N LEU A 253 13.97 -11.15 -2.77
CA LEU A 253 14.49 -12.36 -3.43
C LEU A 253 15.85 -12.76 -2.84
N VAL A 254 16.77 -11.80 -2.71
CA VAL A 254 18.10 -12.04 -2.11
C VAL A 254 17.99 -12.56 -0.68
N PHE A 255 17.15 -11.96 0.16
CA PHE A 255 16.98 -12.41 1.55
C PHE A 255 16.29 -13.77 1.66
N VAL A 256 15.37 -14.12 0.75
CA VAL A 256 14.78 -15.47 0.69
C VAL A 256 15.87 -16.49 0.39
N PHE A 257 16.72 -16.24 -0.60
CA PHE A 257 17.85 -17.12 -0.92
C PHE A 257 18.84 -17.24 0.25
N ALA A 258 19.18 -16.13 0.90
CA ALA A 258 20.07 -16.14 2.06
C ALA A 258 19.47 -16.96 3.22
N THR A 259 18.21 -16.70 3.59
CA THR A 259 17.50 -17.41 4.66
C THR A 259 17.37 -18.90 4.35
N GLY A 260 16.95 -19.24 3.13
CA GLY A 260 16.84 -20.62 2.67
C GLY A 260 18.18 -21.35 2.70
N SER A 261 19.27 -20.69 2.26
CA SER A 261 20.63 -21.26 2.26
C SER A 261 21.16 -21.50 3.68
N ILE A 262 20.94 -20.56 4.61
CA ILE A 262 21.37 -20.71 6.01
C ILE A 262 20.76 -21.97 6.63
N ILE A 263 19.45 -22.17 6.45
CA ILE A 263 18.76 -23.35 6.96
C ILE A 263 19.21 -24.60 6.25
N TYR A 264 19.32 -24.54 4.92
CA TYR A 264 19.77 -25.65 4.09
C TYR A 264 21.13 -26.18 4.59
N PHE A 265 22.14 -25.32 4.71
CA PHE A 265 23.46 -25.72 5.16
C PHE A 265 23.47 -26.19 6.61
N LYS A 266 22.72 -25.52 7.50
CA LYS A 266 22.59 -25.96 8.89
C LYS A 266 22.06 -27.38 8.96
N ILE A 267 20.93 -27.66 8.30
CA ILE A 267 20.28 -28.98 8.34
C ILE A 267 21.14 -30.04 7.64
N LEU A 268 21.81 -29.68 6.55
CA LEU A 268 22.71 -30.61 5.85
C LEU A 268 23.92 -30.99 6.71
N SER A 269 24.51 -30.03 7.44
CA SER A 269 25.60 -30.33 8.38
C SER A 269 25.19 -31.31 9.48
N GLU A 270 23.94 -31.21 9.96
CA GLU A 270 23.38 -32.16 10.95
C GLU A 270 23.12 -33.55 10.35
N SER A 271 22.86 -33.65 9.04
CA SER A 271 22.58 -34.92 8.37
C SER A 271 23.76 -35.90 8.42
N PHE A 272 24.99 -35.40 8.30
CA PHE A 272 26.20 -36.23 8.37
C PHE A 272 26.36 -36.88 9.74
N GLY A 273 26.03 -36.16 10.82
CA GLY A 273 26.06 -36.70 12.19
C GLY A 273 24.92 -37.66 12.50
N ASP A 274 23.77 -37.50 11.83
CA ASP A 274 22.60 -38.37 12.01
C ASP A 274 22.68 -39.66 11.17
N LYS A 275 23.58 -39.77 10.17
CA LYS A 275 23.75 -40.96 9.32
C LYS A 275 23.90 -42.26 10.12
N ASN A 276 24.84 -42.30 11.07
CA ASN A 276 25.10 -43.48 11.89
C ASN A 276 23.86 -43.90 12.73
N LYS A 277 23.08 -42.92 13.21
CA LYS A 277 21.88 -43.20 14.00
C LYS A 277 20.80 -43.88 13.15
N TYR A 278 20.59 -43.40 11.93
CA TYR A 278 19.60 -43.99 11.03
C TYR A 278 20.06 -45.37 10.52
N GLU A 279 21.36 -45.60 10.33
CA GLU A 279 21.89 -46.95 10.01
C GLU A 279 21.59 -47.97 11.12
N ILE A 280 21.77 -47.59 12.39
CA ILE A 280 21.42 -48.44 13.54
C ILE A 280 19.90 -48.72 13.55
N LEU A 281 19.07 -47.72 13.30
CA LEU A 281 17.61 -47.90 13.23
C LEU A 281 17.18 -48.87 12.12
N LYS A 282 17.85 -48.84 10.95
CA LYS A 282 17.63 -49.84 9.89
C LYS A 282 17.99 -51.25 10.36
N LYS A 283 19.14 -51.43 11.04
CA LYS A 283 19.56 -52.73 11.59
C LYS A 283 18.61 -53.27 12.66
N LEU A 284 17.89 -52.39 13.36
CA LEU A 284 16.86 -52.74 14.34
C LEU A 284 15.48 -53.03 13.70
N GLY A 285 15.37 -52.99 12.37
CA GLY A 285 14.14 -53.35 11.64
C GLY A 285 13.26 -52.17 11.22
N THR A 286 13.72 -50.92 11.33
CA THR A 286 12.97 -49.75 10.84
C THR A 286 12.98 -49.70 9.31
N THR A 287 11.82 -49.48 8.70
CA THR A 287 11.69 -49.38 7.24
C THR A 287 12.18 -48.02 6.70
N ASP A 288 12.56 -47.97 5.41
CA ASP A 288 12.94 -46.71 4.77
C ASP A 288 11.81 -45.67 4.77
N LEU A 289 10.55 -46.13 4.66
CA LEU A 289 9.37 -45.26 4.73
C LEU A 289 9.29 -44.55 6.09
N GLU A 290 9.45 -45.29 7.19
CA GLU A 290 9.45 -44.74 8.54
C GLU A 290 10.61 -43.74 8.76
N ILE A 291 11.79 -44.04 8.21
CA ILE A 291 12.95 -43.14 8.24
C ILE A 291 12.66 -41.85 7.46
N HIS A 292 12.13 -41.96 6.24
CA HIS A 292 11.82 -40.81 5.39
C HIS A 292 10.74 -39.92 6.03
N GLU A 293 9.72 -40.52 6.65
CA GLU A 293 8.72 -39.76 7.40
C GLU A 293 9.30 -39.05 8.62
N SER A 294 10.14 -39.73 9.40
CA SER A 294 10.82 -39.14 10.56
C SER A 294 11.66 -37.92 10.15
N ILE A 295 12.46 -38.07 9.09
CA ILE A 295 13.28 -37.00 8.53
C ILE A 295 12.38 -35.85 8.05
N SER A 296 11.29 -36.15 7.34
CA SER A 296 10.37 -35.14 6.80
C SER A 296 9.75 -34.27 7.90
N LYS A 297 9.30 -34.90 8.99
CA LYS A 297 8.72 -34.23 10.17
C LYS A 297 9.78 -33.41 10.91
N GLN A 298 10.98 -33.96 11.08
CA GLN A 298 12.10 -33.28 11.73
C GLN A 298 12.51 -32.01 10.96
N ILE A 299 12.77 -32.11 9.66
CA ILE A 299 13.16 -30.97 8.83
C ILE A 299 12.00 -29.97 8.74
N GLY A 300 10.76 -30.47 8.59
CA GLY A 300 9.57 -29.63 8.44
C GLY A 300 9.40 -28.68 9.62
N MET A 301 9.71 -29.14 10.83
CA MET A 301 9.70 -28.31 12.02
C MET A 301 10.61 -27.08 11.94
N PHE A 302 11.82 -27.22 11.38
CA PHE A 302 12.78 -26.12 11.25
C PHE A 302 12.34 -25.05 10.25
N PHE A 303 11.51 -25.42 9.28
CA PHE A 303 10.94 -24.47 8.33
C PHE A 303 9.62 -23.88 8.86
N ILE A 304 8.68 -24.73 9.30
CA ILE A 304 7.32 -24.31 9.67
C ILE A 304 7.32 -23.39 10.89
N LEU A 305 8.12 -23.67 11.92
CA LEU A 305 8.07 -22.88 13.15
C LEU A 305 8.50 -21.42 12.93
N PRO A 306 9.65 -21.13 12.29
CA PRO A 306 10.00 -19.76 11.90
C PRO A 306 8.99 -19.11 10.95
N LEU A 307 8.42 -19.89 10.02
CA LEU A 307 7.41 -19.39 9.08
C LEU A 307 6.14 -18.91 9.79
N VAL A 308 5.61 -19.71 10.72
CA VAL A 308 4.42 -19.34 11.50
C VAL A 308 4.67 -18.09 12.32
N VAL A 309 5.81 -18.00 13.00
CA VAL A 309 6.18 -16.80 13.77
C VAL A 309 6.26 -15.57 12.88
N GLY A 310 6.92 -15.68 11.72
CA GLY A 310 7.05 -14.57 10.78
C GLY A 310 5.71 -14.14 10.19
N ILE A 311 4.83 -15.08 9.83
CA ILE A 311 3.47 -14.77 9.35
C ILE A 311 2.69 -13.98 10.41
N ILE A 312 2.66 -14.45 11.66
CA ILE A 312 1.93 -13.79 12.74
C ILE A 312 2.46 -12.37 12.94
N HIS A 313 3.79 -12.21 13.03
CA HIS A 313 4.39 -10.89 13.25
C HIS A 313 4.13 -9.93 12.07
N SER A 314 4.29 -10.40 10.84
CA SER A 314 4.03 -9.59 9.64
C SER A 314 2.55 -9.19 9.51
N MET A 315 1.61 -10.07 9.87
CA MET A 315 0.19 -9.73 9.89
C MET A 315 -0.11 -8.58 10.85
N VAL A 316 0.47 -8.62 12.06
CA VAL A 316 0.31 -7.52 13.04
C VAL A 316 0.95 -6.23 12.51
N ALA A 317 2.19 -6.30 12.01
CA ALA A 317 2.88 -5.12 11.48
C ALA A 317 2.13 -4.46 10.33
N ILE A 318 1.64 -5.24 9.35
CA ILE A 318 0.91 -4.69 8.21
C ILE A 318 -0.51 -4.27 8.60
N SER A 319 -1.14 -4.88 9.61
CA SER A 319 -2.43 -4.38 10.13
C SER A 319 -2.33 -2.96 10.66
N VAL A 320 -1.27 -2.65 11.42
CA VAL A 320 -1.00 -1.29 11.90
C VAL A 320 -0.75 -0.34 10.72
N LEU A 321 0.00 -0.78 9.70
CA LEU A 321 0.21 -0.01 8.48
C LEU A 321 -1.12 0.26 7.73
N SER A 322 -2.02 -0.73 7.71
CA SER A 322 -3.34 -0.65 7.07
C SER A 322 -4.19 0.46 7.69
N ASP A 323 -4.18 0.54 9.02
CA ASP A 323 -4.92 1.57 9.78
C ASP A 323 -4.34 2.97 9.54
N ILE A 324 -3.02 3.12 9.63
CA ILE A 324 -2.34 4.42 9.45
C ILE A 324 -2.50 4.94 8.02
N MET A 325 -2.52 4.05 7.02
CA MET A 325 -2.74 4.41 5.62
C MET A 325 -4.22 4.55 5.25
N LYS A 326 -5.16 4.23 6.16
CA LYS A 326 -6.60 4.16 5.91
C LYS A 326 -6.95 3.35 4.65
N CYS A 327 -6.19 2.28 4.38
CA CYS A 327 -6.29 1.48 3.17
C CYS A 327 -6.31 -0.01 3.55
N ASN A 328 -7.15 -0.82 2.90
CA ASN A 328 -7.21 -2.26 3.17
C ASN A 328 -6.03 -3.00 2.52
N LEU A 329 -5.04 -3.39 3.32
CA LEU A 329 -3.81 -4.03 2.87
C LEU A 329 -3.82 -5.57 2.97
N ILE A 330 -4.99 -6.19 3.15
CA ILE A 330 -5.10 -7.65 3.27
C ILE A 330 -4.61 -8.34 1.98
N LYS A 331 -4.97 -7.81 0.80
CA LYS A 331 -4.57 -8.39 -0.49
C LYS A 331 -3.05 -8.43 -0.67
N PRO A 332 -2.30 -7.30 -0.59
CA PRO A 332 -0.85 -7.36 -0.71
C PRO A 332 -0.20 -8.22 0.38
N THR A 333 -0.75 -8.24 1.60
CA THR A 333 -0.25 -9.10 2.69
C THR A 333 -0.33 -10.59 2.35
N ILE A 334 -1.49 -11.07 1.88
CA ILE A 334 -1.68 -12.48 1.52
C ILE A 334 -0.75 -12.86 0.36
N VAL A 335 -0.61 -11.99 -0.64
CA VAL A 335 0.30 -12.22 -1.77
C VAL A 335 1.75 -12.34 -1.28
N SER A 336 2.22 -11.41 -0.44
CA SER A 336 3.59 -11.44 0.08
C SER A 336 3.88 -12.69 0.92
N ILE A 337 2.95 -13.08 1.80
CA ILE A 337 3.06 -14.33 2.57
C ILE A 337 3.09 -15.54 1.63
N GLY A 338 2.19 -15.59 0.65
CA GLY A 338 2.08 -16.69 -0.30
C GLY A 338 3.35 -16.88 -1.14
N VAL A 339 3.89 -15.79 -1.68
CA VAL A 339 5.14 -15.81 -2.46
C VAL A 339 6.31 -16.28 -1.59
N PHE A 340 6.44 -15.74 -0.37
CA PHE A 340 7.49 -16.18 0.55
C PHE A 340 7.35 -17.66 0.90
N ALA A 341 6.14 -18.10 1.29
CA ALA A 341 5.88 -19.48 1.69
C ALA A 341 6.15 -20.47 0.54
N LEU A 342 5.81 -20.10 -0.70
CA LEU A 342 6.11 -20.91 -1.89
C LEU A 342 7.62 -21.07 -2.07
N MET A 343 8.36 -19.97 -2.09
CA MET A 343 9.81 -20.01 -2.29
C MET A 343 10.53 -20.73 -1.14
N TYR A 344 10.12 -20.47 0.09
CA TYR A 344 10.66 -21.10 1.28
C TYR A 344 10.31 -22.61 1.33
N GLY A 345 9.14 -22.99 0.81
CA GLY A 345 8.73 -24.39 0.61
C GLY A 345 9.61 -25.12 -0.42
N ILE A 346 10.07 -24.44 -1.46
CA ILE A 346 11.04 -25.00 -2.43
C ILE A 346 12.35 -25.38 -1.70
N PHE A 347 12.86 -24.51 -0.83
CA PHE A 347 14.03 -24.82 0.00
C PHE A 347 13.79 -26.02 0.91
N TYR A 348 12.61 -26.13 1.53
CA TYR A 348 12.26 -27.30 2.32
C TYR A 348 12.35 -28.59 1.50
N VAL A 349 11.77 -28.61 0.29
CA VAL A 349 11.80 -29.80 -0.59
C VAL A 349 13.23 -30.17 -0.97
N PHE A 350 14.05 -29.20 -1.37
CA PHE A 350 15.46 -29.45 -1.70
C PHE A 350 16.26 -29.97 -0.50
N THR A 351 16.10 -29.32 0.66
CA THR A 351 16.78 -29.72 1.89
C THR A 351 16.39 -31.14 2.30
N ARG A 352 15.09 -31.45 2.25
CA ARG A 352 14.56 -32.78 2.58
C ARG A 352 15.14 -33.85 1.66
N ARG A 353 15.12 -33.64 0.35
CA ARG A 353 15.65 -34.61 -0.64
C ARG A 353 17.13 -34.87 -0.38
N LYS A 354 17.94 -33.83 -0.26
CA LYS A 354 19.38 -33.95 -0.02
C LYS A 354 19.72 -34.61 1.32
N TYR A 355 18.96 -34.29 2.37
CA TYR A 355 19.13 -34.95 3.66
C TYR A 355 18.85 -36.46 3.57
N ILE A 356 17.77 -36.86 2.90
CA ILE A 356 17.43 -38.26 2.69
C ILE A 356 18.56 -38.96 1.92
N ASP A 357 19.02 -38.39 0.81
CA ASP A 357 20.09 -38.98 -0.01
C ASP A 357 21.36 -39.27 0.81
N ILE A 358 21.79 -38.32 1.66
CA ILE A 358 22.99 -38.48 2.51
C ILE A 358 22.83 -39.63 3.50
N VAL A 359 21.64 -39.79 4.08
CA VAL A 359 21.35 -40.83 5.07
C VAL A 359 21.07 -42.19 4.42
N SER A 360 20.50 -42.21 3.22
CA SER A 360 20.13 -43.44 2.51
C SER A 360 21.24 -44.03 1.65
N THR A 361 22.32 -43.29 1.35
CA THR A 361 23.47 -43.82 0.62
C THR A 361 24.28 -44.77 1.51
N THR A 362 23.83 -46.03 1.56
CA THR A 362 24.60 -47.23 1.92
C THR A 362 24.03 -48.42 1.15
#